data_AF-A0A7K8MBC8-F1
#
_entry.id   AF-A0A7K8MBC8-F1
#
_cell.length_a   1.000
_cell.length_b   1.000
_cell.length_c   1.000
_cell.angle_alpha   90.00
_cell.angle_beta   90.00
_cell.angle_gamma   90.00
#
_symmetry.space_group_name_H-M   'P 1'
#
loop_
_entity.id
_entity.type
_entity.pdbx_description
1 polymer ?
#
loop_
_entity_poly.entity_id
_entity_poly.type
_entity_poly.pdbx_seq_one_letter_code
_entity_poly.pdbx_strand_id
1 'polypeptide(L)'
;EVDNSMDSEGEGSEEENPDEMDMIWIFSRRFQLSVPKLASGRRVVQELLSDLLHVSHGLFSDSFFPVLEPVIGVGSAFEGWSPREQNVVYRVLVPLNPPPGHAFHLELNSAGQMAARTFCVRVELVCTCTREQPGKNMVCFLHDSEEELKRNQVASLLYTLCTGPYLDVEKIALWFQTFVISAWSVVPQSHHYDVKVLPSSRSCKMKLVKASGRSLFVETIFSVQQGDSDIFLSSQPTEARLPPSTTWLESYAVAEAKFFRLVARQA
;
A
#
# COMPACT_ATOMS: atom_id res chain seq x y z
N GLU A 1 22.05 6.26 -80.62
CA GLU A 1 20.70 5.78 -80.29
C GLU A 1 20.39 6.17 -78.87
N VAL A 2 19.15 6.60 -78.64
CA VAL A 2 18.61 7.23 -77.44
C VAL A 2 17.75 6.21 -76.68
N ASP A 3 17.74 6.32 -75.34
CA ASP A 3 16.80 5.75 -74.35
C ASP A 3 16.75 4.21 -74.18
N ASN A 4 16.44 3.60 -73.02
CA ASN A 4 15.68 4.08 -71.85
C ASN A 4 15.98 3.26 -70.57
N SER A 5 15.84 3.91 -69.40
CA SER A 5 15.38 3.45 -68.07
C SER A 5 15.70 2.03 -67.54
N MET A 6 16.17 1.93 -66.29
CA MET A 6 15.27 1.67 -65.14
C MET A 6 16.06 1.73 -63.82
N ASP A 7 15.64 2.64 -62.94
CA ASP A 7 15.91 2.58 -61.51
C ASP A 7 15.47 1.23 -60.95
N SER A 8 16.34 0.60 -60.17
CA SER A 8 15.90 -0.34 -59.15
C SER A 8 16.47 0.14 -57.83
N GLU A 9 15.65 0.91 -57.12
CA GLU A 9 15.74 1.06 -55.66
C GLU A 9 15.76 -0.35 -55.08
N GLY A 10 16.95 -0.81 -54.70
CA GLY A 10 17.08 -1.99 -53.86
C GLY A 10 16.53 -1.62 -52.50
N GLU A 11 15.30 -2.04 -52.23
CA GLU A 11 14.72 -2.12 -50.89
C GLU A 11 15.78 -2.69 -49.96
N GLY A 12 16.35 -1.83 -49.12
CA GLY A 12 17.10 -2.26 -47.97
C GLY A 12 16.10 -2.95 -47.06
N SER A 13 15.96 -4.28 -47.22
CA SER A 13 15.32 -5.11 -46.21
C SER A 13 16.08 -4.83 -44.92
N GLU A 14 15.44 -4.10 -44.01
CA GLU A 14 15.85 -4.04 -42.62
C GLU A 14 15.84 -5.50 -42.14
N GLU A 15 17.01 -6.15 -42.19
CA GLU A 15 17.20 -7.47 -41.63
C GLU A 15 16.98 -7.30 -40.12
N GLU A 16 15.74 -7.52 -39.69
CA GLU A 16 15.35 -7.49 -38.29
C GLU A 16 16.32 -8.38 -37.51
N ASN A 17 17.04 -7.76 -36.58
CA ASN A 17 18.12 -8.42 -35.86
C ASN A 17 17.56 -9.67 -35.15
N PRO A 18 18.12 -10.87 -35.39
CA PRO A 18 17.65 -12.11 -34.76
C PRO A 18 17.56 -12.02 -33.22
N ASP A 19 18.45 -11.23 -32.60
CA ASP A 19 18.45 -10.96 -31.16
C ASP A 19 17.26 -10.10 -30.71
N GLU A 20 16.81 -9.18 -31.57
CA GLU A 20 15.64 -8.33 -31.34
C GLU A 20 14.34 -9.12 -31.48
N MET A 21 14.27 -10.03 -32.46
CA MET A 21 13.17 -10.99 -32.63
C MET A 21 13.05 -11.94 -31.42
N ASP A 22 14.18 -12.43 -30.89
CA ASP A 22 14.20 -13.26 -29.67
C ASP A 22 13.72 -12.46 -28.45
N MET A 23 14.15 -11.20 -28.31
CA MET A 23 13.65 -10.32 -27.26
C MET A 23 12.15 -10.06 -27.40
N ILE A 24 11.65 -9.67 -28.58
CA ILE A 24 10.22 -9.42 -28.82
C ILE A 24 9.38 -10.65 -28.51
N TRP A 25 9.86 -11.84 -28.87
CA TRP A 25 9.18 -13.10 -28.55
C TRP A 25 9.21 -13.43 -27.06
N ILE A 26 10.34 -13.23 -26.37
CA ILE A 26 10.46 -13.37 -24.92
C ILE A 26 9.53 -12.39 -24.20
N PHE A 27 9.48 -11.13 -24.65
CA PHE A 27 8.62 -10.09 -24.12
C PHE A 27 7.14 -10.45 -24.31
N SER A 28 6.74 -10.83 -25.53
CA SER A 28 5.35 -11.19 -25.84
C SER A 28 4.90 -12.43 -25.06
N ARG A 29 5.74 -13.47 -24.99
CA ARG A 29 5.37 -14.73 -24.34
C ARG A 29 5.35 -14.64 -22.82
N ARG A 30 6.26 -13.89 -22.19
CA ARG A 30 6.32 -13.80 -20.71
C ARG A 30 5.44 -12.70 -20.13
N PHE A 31 5.29 -11.57 -20.85
CA PHE A 31 4.57 -10.41 -20.32
C PHE A 31 3.13 -10.32 -20.84
N GLN A 32 2.85 -10.49 -22.13
CA GLN A 32 1.48 -10.31 -22.64
C GLN A 32 0.51 -11.41 -22.18
N LEU A 33 0.96 -12.68 -22.10
CA LEU A 33 0.14 -13.79 -21.62
C LEU A 33 -0.19 -13.72 -20.12
N SER A 34 0.57 -12.95 -19.35
CA SER A 34 0.33 -12.76 -17.92
C SER A 34 -0.62 -11.59 -17.63
N VAL A 35 -0.82 -10.62 -18.55
CA VAL A 35 -1.69 -9.45 -18.35
C VAL A 35 -3.12 -9.82 -17.92
N PRO A 36 -3.85 -10.75 -18.59
CA PRO A 36 -5.21 -11.07 -18.18
C PRO A 36 -5.28 -11.72 -16.79
N LYS A 37 -4.30 -12.58 -16.47
CA LYS A 37 -4.19 -13.22 -15.15
C LYS A 37 -3.90 -12.18 -14.06
N LEU A 38 -3.00 -11.24 -14.33
CA LEU A 38 -2.66 -10.13 -13.44
C LEU A 38 -3.85 -9.19 -13.23
N ALA A 39 -4.60 -8.88 -14.28
CA ALA A 39 -5.82 -8.06 -14.19
C ALA A 39 -6.90 -8.74 -13.33
N SER A 40 -7.10 -10.05 -13.49
CA SER A 40 -8.04 -10.81 -12.66
C SER A 40 -7.60 -10.83 -11.19
N GLY A 41 -6.33 -11.09 -10.91
CA GLY A 41 -5.81 -11.06 -9.54
C GLY A 41 -5.90 -9.67 -8.93
N ARG A 42 -5.58 -8.62 -9.68
CA ARG A 42 -5.71 -7.21 -9.25
C ARG A 42 -7.12 -6.89 -8.77
N ARG A 43 -8.14 -7.29 -9.55
CA ARG A 43 -9.54 -7.08 -9.20
C ARG A 43 -9.89 -7.73 -7.87
N VAL A 44 -9.51 -9.00 -7.68
CA VAL A 44 -9.73 -9.73 -6.42
C VAL A 44 -9.08 -9.01 -5.24
N VAL A 45 -7.85 -8.50 -5.42
CA VAL A 45 -7.15 -7.75 -4.36
C VAL A 45 -7.86 -6.43 -4.04
N GLN A 46 -8.28 -5.68 -5.05
CA GLN A 46 -8.99 -4.41 -4.86
C GLN A 46 -10.32 -4.61 -4.14
N GLU A 47 -11.12 -5.60 -4.55
CA GLU A 47 -12.38 -5.96 -3.90
C GLU A 47 -12.15 -6.39 -2.45
N LEU A 48 -11.19 -7.29 -2.20
CA LEU A 48 -10.86 -7.76 -0.85
C LEU A 48 -10.51 -6.60 0.09
N LEU A 49 -9.63 -5.70 -0.36
CA LEU A 49 -9.17 -4.60 0.47
C LEU A 49 -10.27 -3.56 0.66
N SER A 50 -11.10 -3.32 -0.34
CA SER A 50 -12.29 -2.46 -0.19
C SER A 50 -13.24 -3.00 0.88
N ASP A 51 -13.48 -4.31 0.89
CA ASP A 51 -14.37 -4.94 1.87
C ASP A 51 -13.75 -4.95 3.28
N LEU A 52 -12.44 -5.20 3.39
CA LEU A 52 -11.71 -5.05 4.65
C LEU A 52 -11.77 -3.61 5.16
N LEU A 53 -11.56 -2.61 4.30
CA LEU A 53 -11.69 -1.20 4.69
C LEU A 53 -13.11 -0.89 5.17
N HIS A 54 -14.14 -1.37 4.48
CA HIS A 54 -15.53 -1.20 4.89
C HIS A 54 -15.81 -1.77 6.29
N VAL A 55 -15.35 -2.99 6.56
CA VAL A 55 -15.45 -3.61 7.88
C VAL A 55 -14.65 -2.82 8.92
N SER A 56 -13.46 -2.34 8.57
CA SER A 56 -12.63 -1.52 9.46
C SER A 56 -13.32 -0.22 9.85
N HIS A 57 -13.97 0.48 8.91
CA HIS A 57 -14.75 1.67 9.22
C HIS A 57 -15.90 1.33 10.17
N GLY A 58 -16.66 0.25 9.93
CA GLY A 58 -17.72 -0.17 10.85
C GLY A 58 -17.24 -0.46 12.28
N LEU A 59 -16.06 -1.07 12.43
CA LEU A 59 -15.51 -1.44 13.74
C LEU A 59 -14.79 -0.30 14.46
N PHE A 60 -14.19 0.62 13.72
CA PHE A 60 -13.29 1.64 14.26
C PHE A 60 -13.82 3.09 14.16
N SER A 61 -15.03 3.31 13.59
CA SER A 61 -15.61 4.66 13.41
C SER A 61 -15.66 5.50 14.69
N ASP A 62 -16.03 4.88 15.81
CA ASP A 62 -16.13 5.54 17.13
C ASP A 62 -14.91 5.28 18.02
N SER A 63 -13.81 4.80 17.41
CA SER A 63 -12.58 4.46 18.13
C SER A 63 -11.49 5.48 17.89
N PHE A 64 -10.39 5.34 18.64
CA PHE A 64 -9.19 6.14 18.47
C PHE A 64 -8.13 5.40 17.63
N PHE A 65 -8.53 4.51 16.72
CA PHE A 65 -7.60 3.86 15.78
C PHE A 65 -7.45 4.66 14.48
N PRO A 66 -6.32 4.53 13.74
CA PRO A 66 -6.12 5.24 12.49
C PRO A 66 -7.23 4.96 11.50
N VAL A 67 -7.69 6.02 10.83
CA VAL A 67 -8.63 5.89 9.73
C VAL A 67 -7.86 5.36 8.52
N LEU A 68 -8.25 4.19 8.03
CA LEU A 68 -7.63 3.60 6.84
C LEU A 68 -8.26 4.22 5.59
N GLU A 69 -7.45 4.83 4.75
CA GLU A 69 -7.89 5.43 3.48
C GLU A 69 -7.96 4.40 2.35
N PRO A 70 -8.63 4.72 1.22
CA PRO A 70 -8.66 3.86 0.05
C PRO A 70 -7.27 3.38 -0.37
N VAL A 71 -7.15 2.06 -0.54
CA VAL A 71 -5.87 1.43 -0.86
C VAL A 71 -5.36 1.84 -2.23
N ILE A 72 -4.04 1.99 -2.34
CA ILE A 72 -3.35 2.36 -3.57
C ILE A 72 -2.54 1.16 -4.05
N GLY A 73 -2.92 0.59 -5.19
CA GLY A 73 -2.16 -0.48 -5.82
C GLY A 73 -0.83 0.04 -6.39
N VAL A 74 0.28 -0.60 -6.00
CA VAL A 74 1.63 -0.20 -6.40
C VAL A 74 2.48 -1.39 -6.86
N GLY A 75 3.51 -1.09 -7.66
CA GLY A 75 4.47 -2.06 -8.15
C GLY A 75 3.97 -2.88 -9.34
N SER A 76 4.84 -3.78 -9.79
CA SER A 76 4.75 -4.47 -11.08
C SER A 76 3.39 -5.11 -11.37
N ALA A 77 2.79 -5.83 -10.42
CA ALA A 77 1.50 -6.49 -10.61
C ALA A 77 0.36 -5.49 -10.92
N PHE A 78 0.39 -4.30 -10.32
CA PHE A 78 -0.56 -3.22 -10.58
C PHE A 78 -0.20 -2.39 -11.83
N GLU A 79 1.05 -2.42 -12.27
CA GLU A 79 1.51 -1.87 -13.55
C GLU A 79 1.27 -2.81 -14.72
N GLY A 80 0.89 -4.08 -14.47
CA GLY A 80 0.49 -5.04 -15.50
C GLY A 80 1.60 -5.98 -15.95
N TRP A 81 2.69 -6.09 -15.18
CA TRP A 81 3.81 -6.97 -15.49
C TRP A 81 4.29 -7.75 -14.26
N SER A 82 4.94 -8.89 -14.47
CA SER A 82 5.63 -9.60 -13.39
C SER A 82 6.76 -10.46 -13.96
N PRO A 83 7.95 -10.46 -13.35
CA PRO A 83 9.08 -11.24 -13.87
C PRO A 83 8.85 -12.76 -13.77
N ARG A 84 7.92 -13.23 -12.93
CA ARG A 84 7.62 -14.67 -12.75
C ARG A 84 6.12 -14.89 -12.51
N GLU A 85 5.48 -15.76 -13.30
CA GLU A 85 4.05 -16.08 -13.14
C GLU A 85 3.72 -16.78 -11.80
N GLN A 86 4.62 -17.62 -11.26
CA GLN A 86 4.31 -18.45 -10.09
C GLN A 86 4.32 -17.72 -8.74
N ASN A 87 4.82 -16.49 -8.65
CA ASN A 87 5.02 -15.78 -7.36
C ASN A 87 4.68 -14.29 -7.46
N VAL A 88 3.59 -13.96 -8.15
CA VAL A 88 3.11 -12.57 -8.22
C VAL A 88 2.67 -12.12 -6.82
N VAL A 89 3.29 -11.06 -6.32
CA VAL A 89 2.89 -10.37 -5.08
C VAL A 89 2.20 -9.06 -5.46
N TYR A 90 0.95 -8.92 -5.05
CA TYR A 90 0.17 -7.70 -5.22
C TYR A 90 0.46 -6.79 -4.03
N ARG A 91 1.24 -5.73 -4.27
CA ARG A 91 1.58 -4.75 -3.24
C ARG A 91 0.58 -3.62 -3.25
N VAL A 92 0.08 -3.28 -2.07
CA VAL A 92 -0.85 -2.18 -1.86
C VAL A 92 -0.33 -1.29 -0.74
N LEU A 93 -0.44 0.01 -0.93
CA LEU A 93 -0.26 0.99 0.13
C LEU A 93 -1.62 1.27 0.77
N VAL A 94 -1.64 1.27 2.10
CA VAL A 94 -2.78 1.67 2.92
C VAL A 94 -2.40 2.97 3.62
N PRO A 95 -2.92 4.12 3.15
CA PRO A 95 -2.69 5.38 3.83
C PRO A 95 -3.43 5.40 5.17
N LEU A 96 -2.77 5.90 6.20
CA LEU A 96 -3.28 6.05 7.56
C LEU A 96 -3.52 7.53 7.82
N ASN A 97 -4.75 7.87 8.19
CA ASN A 97 -5.12 9.19 8.68
C ASN A 97 -5.28 9.19 10.21
N PRO A 98 -4.94 10.31 10.87
CA PRO A 98 -5.12 10.40 12.31
C PRO A 98 -6.60 10.30 12.68
N PRO A 99 -6.95 9.56 13.75
CA PRO A 99 -8.30 9.58 14.29
C PRO A 99 -8.67 10.96 14.83
N PRO A 100 -9.96 11.24 15.06
CA PRO A 100 -10.39 12.44 15.75
C PRO A 100 -9.63 12.65 17.07
N GLY A 101 -9.22 13.90 17.32
CA GLY A 101 -8.44 14.26 18.50
C GLY A 101 -6.95 13.92 18.42
N HIS A 102 -6.47 13.47 17.25
CA HIS A 102 -5.07 13.23 16.99
C HIS A 102 -4.60 14.01 15.76
N ALA A 103 -3.31 14.32 15.72
CA ALA A 103 -2.63 14.88 14.55
C ALA A 103 -1.33 14.12 14.32
N PHE A 104 -0.99 13.89 13.04
CA PHE A 104 0.29 13.31 12.64
C PHE A 104 1.25 14.41 12.21
N HIS A 105 2.41 14.46 12.86
CA HIS A 105 3.51 15.35 12.53
C HIS A 105 4.68 14.55 12.00
N LEU A 106 5.14 14.90 10.80
CA LEU A 106 6.24 14.21 10.14
C LEU A 106 7.56 14.86 10.55
N GLU A 107 8.39 14.11 11.26
CA GLU A 107 9.71 14.54 11.72
C GLU A 107 10.79 13.86 10.88
N LEU A 108 11.64 14.64 10.20
CA LEU A 108 12.76 14.09 9.44
C LEU A 108 13.85 13.63 10.40
N ASN A 109 14.30 12.38 10.27
CA ASN A 109 15.43 11.89 11.03
C ASN A 109 16.73 12.47 10.45
N SER A 110 17.37 13.38 11.19
CA SER A 110 18.67 13.96 10.83
C SER A 110 19.87 13.06 11.13
N ALA A 111 19.62 11.85 11.65
CA ALA A 111 20.65 10.92 12.11
C ALA A 111 21.32 10.17 10.94
N GLY A 112 22.39 10.77 10.41
CA GLY A 112 23.46 10.09 9.68
C GLY A 112 23.25 9.90 8.18
N GLN A 113 24.38 9.63 7.49
CA GLN A 113 24.54 9.39 6.04
C GLN A 113 23.75 8.17 5.52
N MET A 114 22.43 8.13 5.67
CA MET A 114 21.61 7.14 4.98
C MET A 114 21.24 7.66 3.58
N ALA A 115 21.41 6.79 2.57
CA ALA A 115 21.04 7.07 1.19
C ALA A 115 19.52 7.28 0.99
N ALA A 116 18.70 6.79 1.93
CA ALA A 116 17.24 6.96 1.94
C ALA A 116 16.80 7.96 3.01
N ARG A 117 15.85 8.85 2.67
CA ARG A 117 15.24 9.78 3.62
C ARG A 117 14.33 9.02 4.57
N THR A 118 14.58 9.18 5.87
CA THR A 118 13.84 8.47 6.91
C THR A 118 13.16 9.46 7.84
N PHE A 119 11.99 9.10 8.33
CA PHE A 119 11.12 9.95 9.12
C PHE A 119 10.63 9.22 10.36
N CYS A 120 10.12 9.98 11.32
CA CYS A 120 9.28 9.49 12.41
C CYS A 120 7.92 10.19 12.31
N VAL A 121 6.84 9.48 12.60
CA VAL A 121 5.49 10.06 12.64
C VAL A 121 5.11 10.29 14.09
N ARG A 122 5.21 11.53 14.56
CA ARG A 122 4.80 11.91 15.91
C ARG A 122 3.30 12.11 15.96
N VAL A 123 2.67 11.50 16.95
CA VAL A 123 1.24 11.62 17.24
C VAL A 123 1.05 12.65 18.34
N GLU A 124 0.28 13.69 18.05
CA GLU A 124 -0.09 14.72 19.01
C GLU A 124 -1.59 14.70 19.27
N LEU A 125 -1.99 14.95 20.52
CA LEU A 125 -3.39 15.09 20.89
C LEU A 125 -3.86 16.50 20.59
N VAL A 126 -4.98 16.62 19.88
CA VAL A 126 -5.61 17.90 19.54
C VAL A 126 -7.02 17.99 20.10
N CYS A 127 -7.45 19.20 20.42
CA CYS A 127 -8.78 19.45 20.97
C CYS A 127 -9.85 19.18 19.91
N THR A 128 -10.86 18.38 20.24
CA THR A 128 -12.04 18.13 19.39
C THR A 128 -13.25 18.99 19.77
N CYS A 129 -13.15 19.80 20.83
CA CYS A 129 -14.26 20.62 21.30
C CYS A 129 -14.61 21.70 20.27
N THR A 130 -15.82 21.64 19.72
CA THR A 130 -16.39 22.73 18.91
C THR A 130 -17.01 23.78 19.83
N ARG A 131 -16.74 25.07 19.56
CA ARG A 131 -17.36 26.20 20.29
C ARG A 131 -18.89 26.25 20.14
N GLU A 132 -19.46 25.61 19.11
CA GLU A 132 -20.85 25.77 18.69
C GLU A 132 -21.76 24.55 18.97
N GLN A 133 -21.23 23.40 19.42
CA GLN A 133 -22.04 22.22 19.76
C GLN A 133 -21.54 21.47 21.01
N PRO A 134 -21.70 22.05 22.21
CA PRO A 134 -21.48 21.33 23.46
C PRO A 134 -22.66 20.37 23.70
N GLY A 135 -22.55 19.13 23.22
CA GLY A 135 -23.64 18.16 23.42
C GLY A 135 -23.60 16.87 22.61
N LYS A 136 -22.69 16.73 21.64
CA LYS A 136 -22.32 15.39 21.15
C LYS A 136 -21.34 14.81 22.17
N ASN A 137 -21.62 13.61 22.67
CA ASN A 137 -20.77 12.83 23.60
C ASN A 137 -19.41 12.47 22.97
N MET A 138 -18.64 13.45 22.52
CA MET A 138 -17.29 13.27 22.00
C MET A 138 -16.32 13.55 23.13
N VAL A 139 -15.63 12.49 23.56
CA VAL A 139 -14.57 12.57 24.55
C VAL A 139 -13.44 13.44 23.97
N CYS A 140 -13.00 14.46 24.71
CA CYS A 140 -11.85 15.28 24.40
C CYS A 140 -10.72 14.99 25.38
N PHE A 141 -9.61 14.45 24.87
CA PHE A 141 -8.43 14.11 25.67
C PHE A 141 -7.78 15.30 26.40
N LEU A 142 -8.11 16.54 26.02
CA LEU A 142 -7.53 17.74 26.64
C LEU A 142 -8.41 18.33 27.75
N HIS A 143 -9.71 18.02 27.78
CA HIS A 143 -10.67 18.69 28.67
C HIS A 143 -11.49 17.74 29.55
N ASP A 144 -11.52 16.43 29.26
CA ASP A 144 -12.26 15.47 30.07
C ASP A 144 -11.51 15.07 31.35
N SER A 145 -12.24 14.46 32.28
CA SER A 145 -11.69 14.05 33.57
C SER A 145 -10.67 12.90 33.43
N GLU A 146 -9.69 12.84 34.33
CA GLU A 146 -8.62 11.84 34.30
C GLU A 146 -9.14 10.39 34.33
N GLU A 147 -10.28 10.13 34.99
CA GLU A 147 -10.88 8.79 35.06
C GLU A 147 -11.56 8.36 33.76
N GLU A 148 -12.23 9.28 33.06
CA GLU A 148 -12.81 9.05 31.74
C GLU A 148 -11.71 8.86 30.69
N LEU A 149 -10.64 9.67 30.79
CA LEU A 149 -9.44 9.49 29.99
C LEU A 149 -8.79 8.13 30.24
N LYS A 150 -8.63 7.66 31.49
CA LYS A 150 -7.98 6.38 31.79
C LYS A 150 -8.66 5.18 31.12
N ARG A 151 -10.00 5.15 31.08
CA ARG A 151 -10.75 4.07 30.38
C ARG A 151 -10.53 4.12 28.87
N ASN A 152 -10.48 5.32 28.31
CA ASN A 152 -10.33 5.55 26.87
C ASN A 152 -8.86 5.49 26.40
N GLN A 153 -7.90 5.75 27.28
CA GLN A 153 -6.46 5.74 27.02
C GLN A 153 -5.94 4.31 26.72
N VAL A 154 -6.47 3.29 27.41
CA VAL A 154 -6.11 1.88 27.12
C VAL A 154 -6.59 1.46 25.73
N ALA A 155 -7.68 2.06 25.24
CA ALA A 155 -8.20 1.89 23.89
C ALA A 155 -7.69 2.95 22.88
N SER A 156 -6.70 3.77 23.28
CA SER A 156 -6.22 4.88 22.45
C SER A 156 -5.07 4.47 21.52
N LEU A 157 -4.95 5.19 20.39
CA LEU A 157 -3.85 5.06 19.44
C LEU A 157 -2.47 5.03 20.11
N LEU A 158 -2.27 5.94 21.06
CA LEU A 158 -0.97 6.17 21.70
C LEU A 158 -0.51 4.95 22.50
N TYR A 159 -1.44 4.25 23.15
CA TYR A 159 -1.09 3.08 23.95
C TYR A 159 -0.92 1.83 23.09
N THR A 160 -1.79 1.65 22.09
CA THR A 160 -1.83 0.42 21.30
C THR A 160 -0.87 0.41 20.11
N LEU A 161 -0.74 1.53 19.39
CA LEU A 161 -0.04 1.58 18.10
C LEU A 161 1.19 2.50 18.08
N CYS A 162 1.49 3.17 19.19
CA CYS A 162 2.68 4.02 19.29
C CYS A 162 3.72 3.43 20.24
N THR A 163 4.99 3.78 20.02
CA THR A 163 6.10 3.59 20.96
C THR A 163 6.58 4.96 21.40
N GLY A 164 6.27 5.32 22.65
CA GLY A 164 6.31 6.72 23.07
C GLY A 164 5.27 7.54 22.26
N PRO A 165 5.61 8.75 21.78
CA PRO A 165 4.69 9.56 20.98
C PRO A 165 4.72 9.21 19.48
N TYR A 166 5.45 8.18 19.06
CA TYR A 166 5.68 7.88 17.65
C TYR A 166 4.91 6.65 17.18
N LEU A 167 4.28 6.72 16.00
CA LEU A 167 3.64 5.56 15.39
C LEU A 167 4.65 4.45 15.13
N ASP A 168 4.31 3.27 15.63
CA ASP A 168 5.16 2.09 15.57
C ASP A 168 4.65 1.15 14.46
N VAL A 169 5.48 0.97 13.43
CA VAL A 169 5.12 0.17 12.26
C VAL A 169 4.91 -1.31 12.59
N GLU A 170 5.56 -1.83 13.64
CA GLU A 170 5.44 -3.23 14.03
C GLU A 170 4.14 -3.47 14.78
N LYS A 171 3.77 -2.54 15.67
CA LYS A 171 2.47 -2.57 16.34
C LYS A 171 1.32 -2.44 15.35
N ILE A 172 1.44 -1.53 14.37
CA ILE A 172 0.43 -1.37 13.30
C ILE A 172 0.33 -2.65 12.46
N ALA A 173 1.46 -3.24 12.08
CA ALA A 173 1.45 -4.49 11.31
C ALA A 173 0.77 -5.62 12.08
N LEU A 174 1.08 -5.78 13.37
CA LEU A 174 0.45 -6.79 14.21
C LEU A 174 -1.06 -6.54 14.35
N TRP A 175 -1.45 -5.31 14.67
CA TRP A 175 -2.85 -4.91 14.80
C TRP A 175 -3.65 -5.22 13.53
N PHE A 176 -3.12 -4.83 12.36
CA PHE A 176 -3.80 -5.07 11.10
C PHE A 176 -3.86 -6.56 10.75
N GLN A 177 -2.82 -7.34 11.07
CA GLN A 177 -2.84 -8.80 10.90
C GLN A 177 -3.93 -9.46 11.76
N THR A 178 -4.05 -9.06 13.04
CA THR A 178 -5.12 -9.51 13.93
C THR A 178 -6.50 -9.09 13.42
N PHE A 179 -6.62 -7.87 12.91
CA PHE A 179 -7.83 -7.37 12.28
C PHE A 179 -8.24 -8.23 11.08
N VAL A 180 -7.33 -8.51 10.14
CA VAL A 180 -7.61 -9.35 8.96
C VAL A 180 -8.08 -10.74 9.36
N ILE A 181 -7.42 -11.37 10.34
CA ILE A 181 -7.82 -12.69 10.84
C ILE A 181 -9.24 -12.65 11.41
N SER A 182 -9.56 -11.62 12.20
CA SER A 182 -10.85 -11.47 12.87
C SER A 182 -11.98 -11.10 11.89
N ALA A 183 -11.68 -10.27 10.90
CA ALA A 183 -12.62 -9.80 9.89
C ALA A 183 -12.81 -10.80 8.75
N TRP A 184 -11.99 -11.85 8.63
CA TRP A 184 -12.04 -12.73 7.48
C TRP A 184 -13.40 -13.39 7.29
N SER A 185 -14.04 -13.84 8.37
CA SER A 185 -15.34 -14.53 8.28
C SER A 185 -16.49 -13.65 7.81
N VAL A 186 -16.33 -12.32 7.84
CA VAL A 186 -17.37 -11.37 7.42
C VAL A 186 -17.15 -10.79 6.03
N VAL A 187 -15.95 -10.95 5.45
CA VAL A 187 -15.70 -10.47 4.08
C VAL A 187 -16.22 -11.47 3.03
N PRO A 188 -16.82 -11.03 1.91
CA PRO A 188 -17.39 -11.91 0.87
C PRO A 188 -16.39 -12.91 0.28
N GLN A 189 -15.10 -12.58 0.28
CA GLN A 189 -14.03 -13.39 -0.29
C GLN A 189 -13.79 -14.68 0.51
N SER A 190 -14.23 -14.74 1.78
CA SER A 190 -14.11 -15.94 2.62
C SER A 190 -14.86 -17.16 2.07
N HIS A 191 -15.89 -16.96 1.25
CA HIS A 191 -16.61 -18.05 0.59
C HIS A 191 -15.82 -18.69 -0.56
N HIS A 192 -14.81 -18.00 -1.10
CA HIS A 192 -14.09 -18.42 -2.31
C HIS A 192 -12.62 -18.73 -2.05
N TYR A 193 -12.08 -18.26 -0.92
CA TYR A 193 -10.68 -18.36 -0.58
C TYR A 193 -10.50 -18.71 0.90
N ASP A 194 -9.48 -19.52 1.18
CA ASP A 194 -8.86 -19.58 2.50
C ASP A 194 -7.80 -18.48 2.60
N VAL A 195 -7.72 -17.78 3.74
CA VAL A 195 -6.66 -16.83 4.01
C VAL A 195 -5.61 -17.43 4.93
N LYS A 196 -4.33 -17.22 4.60
CA LYS A 196 -3.21 -17.40 5.52
C LYS A 196 -2.46 -16.10 5.64
N VAL A 197 -2.52 -15.48 6.82
CA VAL A 197 -1.63 -14.37 7.17
C VAL A 197 -0.23 -14.92 7.43
N LEU A 198 0.76 -14.39 6.72
CA LEU A 198 2.16 -14.81 6.79
C LEU A 198 2.92 -13.90 7.76
N PRO A 199 3.92 -14.43 8.49
CA PRO A 199 4.74 -13.62 9.37
C PRO A 199 5.40 -12.46 8.64
N SER A 200 5.18 -11.25 9.13
CA SER A 200 5.84 -10.03 8.68
C SER A 200 5.81 -9.01 9.82
N SER A 201 6.94 -8.35 10.07
CA SER A 201 7.04 -7.37 11.16
C SER A 201 6.54 -5.99 10.74
N ARG A 202 6.65 -5.61 9.46
CA ARG A 202 6.39 -4.22 9.02
C ARG A 202 5.38 -4.10 7.88
N SER A 203 4.75 -5.19 7.50
CA SER A 203 3.67 -5.25 6.51
C SER A 203 2.67 -6.35 6.90
N CYS A 204 1.50 -6.39 6.26
CA CYS A 204 0.61 -7.55 6.37
C CYS A 204 0.67 -8.35 5.07
N LYS A 205 1.21 -9.57 5.15
CA LYS A 205 1.32 -10.49 4.02
C LYS A 205 0.21 -11.53 4.11
N MET A 206 -0.58 -11.65 3.06
CA MET A 206 -1.69 -12.60 2.99
C MET A 206 -1.49 -13.53 1.80
N LYS A 207 -1.68 -14.82 2.02
CA LYS A 207 -1.82 -15.82 0.96
C LYS A 207 -3.28 -16.23 0.89
N LEU A 208 -3.95 -15.91 -0.23
CA LEU A 208 -5.30 -16.37 -0.52
C LEU A 208 -5.21 -17.67 -1.31
N VAL A 209 -5.88 -18.73 -0.86
CA VAL A 209 -5.83 -20.05 -1.49
C VAL A 209 -7.23 -20.43 -1.95
N LYS A 210 -7.41 -20.70 -3.25
CA LYS A 210 -8.65 -21.25 -3.78
C LYS A 210 -8.75 -22.74 -3.50
N ALA A 211 -9.98 -23.27 -3.49
CA ALA A 211 -10.24 -24.71 -3.50
C ALA A 211 -9.50 -25.46 -4.62
N SER A 212 -9.20 -24.80 -5.74
CA SER A 212 -8.41 -25.37 -6.85
C SER A 212 -6.90 -25.47 -6.55
N GLY A 213 -6.43 -25.12 -5.34
CA GLY A 213 -5.02 -25.05 -4.96
C GLY A 213 -4.25 -23.83 -5.48
N ARG A 214 -4.87 -22.99 -6.31
CA ARG A 214 -4.23 -21.76 -6.82
C ARG A 214 -4.15 -20.72 -5.71
N SER A 215 -3.00 -20.05 -5.61
CA SER A 215 -2.79 -19.01 -4.59
C SER A 215 -2.52 -17.63 -5.17
N LEU A 216 -2.98 -16.62 -4.43
CA LEU A 216 -2.68 -15.20 -4.65
C LEU A 216 -1.92 -14.67 -3.44
N PHE A 217 -0.88 -13.87 -3.67
CA PHE A 217 -0.13 -13.23 -2.59
C PHE A 217 -0.41 -11.74 -2.58
N VAL A 218 -0.81 -11.22 -1.42
CA VAL A 218 -1.09 -9.80 -1.20
C VAL A 218 -0.16 -9.30 -0.11
N GLU A 219 0.47 -8.16 -0.33
CA GLU A 219 1.28 -7.48 0.66
C GLU A 219 0.72 -6.08 0.88
N THR A 220 0.26 -5.83 2.10
CA THR A 220 -0.29 -4.55 2.55
C THR A 220 0.79 -3.79 3.29
N ILE A 221 1.14 -2.61 2.77
CA ILE A 221 2.19 -1.73 3.30
C ILE A 221 1.48 -0.51 3.88
N PHE A 222 1.80 -0.17 5.13
CA PHE A 222 1.20 0.98 5.78
C PHE A 222 1.92 2.24 5.36
N SER A 223 1.17 3.34 5.24
CA SER A 223 1.75 4.59 4.82
C SER A 223 1.10 5.82 5.44
N VAL A 224 1.83 6.93 5.50
CA VAL A 224 1.31 8.26 5.87
C VAL A 224 1.67 9.22 4.73
N GLN A 225 0.68 9.97 4.23
CA GLN A 225 0.89 10.89 3.13
C GLN A 225 1.68 12.13 3.60
N GLN A 226 2.63 12.58 2.79
CA GLN A 226 3.36 13.81 3.06
C GLN A 226 2.61 15.01 2.45
N GLY A 227 1.88 15.73 3.31
CA GLY A 227 1.07 16.87 2.89
C GLY A 227 0.00 16.46 1.87
N ASP A 228 -0.10 17.22 0.79
CA ASP A 228 -1.00 16.98 -0.35
C ASP A 228 -0.28 16.34 -1.56
N SER A 229 0.95 15.87 -1.37
CA SER A 229 1.78 15.29 -2.43
C SER A 229 1.52 13.80 -2.64
N ASP A 230 2.03 13.26 -3.76
CA ASP A 230 2.05 11.82 -4.03
C ASP A 230 3.24 11.07 -3.39
N ILE A 231 3.89 11.71 -2.41
CA ILE A 231 4.99 11.15 -1.64
C ILE A 231 4.43 10.61 -0.33
N PHE A 232 4.81 9.38 -0.01
CA PHE A 232 4.31 8.67 1.17
C PHE A 232 5.46 8.22 2.04
N LEU A 233 5.28 8.29 3.35
CA LEU A 233 6.13 7.57 4.30
C LEU A 233 5.60 6.16 4.44
N SER A 234 6.42 5.16 4.14
CA SER A 234 6.04 3.76 4.11
C SER A 234 6.65 2.96 5.26
N SER A 235 5.96 1.89 5.67
CA SER A 235 6.43 0.98 6.69
C SER A 235 7.50 -0.01 6.21
N GLN A 236 7.67 -0.17 4.89
CA GLN A 236 8.63 -1.10 4.31
C GLN A 236 10.07 -0.75 4.73
N PRO A 237 10.93 -1.73 5.07
CA PRO A 237 12.32 -1.49 5.43
C PRO A 237 13.25 -1.36 4.21
N THR A 238 14.42 -0.76 4.41
CA THR A 238 15.56 -0.84 3.47
C THR A 238 16.23 -2.21 3.60
N GLU A 239 16.70 -2.77 2.49
CA GLU A 239 17.23 -4.15 2.39
C GLU A 239 18.47 -4.43 3.27
N ALA A 240 19.18 -3.41 3.76
CA ALA A 240 20.48 -3.59 4.42
C ALA A 240 20.42 -3.68 5.96
N ARG A 241 19.45 -3.03 6.62
CA ARG A 241 19.26 -3.04 8.09
C ARG A 241 17.81 -2.70 8.43
N LEU A 242 17.21 -3.43 9.36
CA LEU A 242 15.90 -3.04 9.91
C LEU A 242 16.09 -1.77 10.73
N PRO A 243 15.50 -0.64 10.33
CA PRO A 243 15.52 0.55 11.15
C PRO A 243 14.62 0.34 12.38
N PRO A 244 14.70 1.22 13.41
CA PRO A 244 13.77 1.20 14.53
C PRO A 244 12.30 1.07 14.08
N SER A 245 11.47 0.46 14.92
CA SER A 245 10.04 0.25 14.65
C SER A 245 9.26 1.56 14.47
N THR A 246 9.80 2.69 14.96
CA THR A 246 9.22 4.03 14.79
C THR A 246 9.71 4.76 13.54
N THR A 247 10.65 4.20 12.80
CA THR A 247 11.19 4.81 11.57
C THR A 247 10.32 4.47 10.37
N TRP A 248 10.00 5.45 9.54
CA TRP A 248 9.28 5.33 8.29
C TRP A 248 10.18 5.76 7.12
N LEU A 249 9.98 5.16 5.95
CA LEU A 249 10.81 5.42 4.77
C LEU A 249 10.03 6.12 3.67
N GLU A 250 10.60 7.20 3.14
CA GLU A 250 10.02 7.94 2.02
C GLU A 250 9.89 7.01 0.80
N SER A 251 8.72 7.02 0.18
CA SER A 251 8.34 6.18 -0.94
C SER A 251 7.71 7.02 -2.04
N TYR A 252 8.17 6.77 -3.26
CA TYR A 252 7.72 7.42 -4.48
C TYR A 252 6.78 6.54 -5.30
N ALA A 253 6.42 5.35 -4.79
CA ALA A 253 5.69 4.32 -5.55
C ALA A 253 4.34 4.80 -6.09
N VAL A 254 3.66 5.72 -5.38
CA VAL A 254 2.40 6.30 -5.87
C VAL A 254 2.64 7.30 -7.00
N ALA A 255 3.63 8.17 -6.87
CA ALA A 255 4.04 9.11 -7.91
C ALA A 255 4.50 8.35 -9.18
N GLU A 256 5.32 7.31 -9.01
CA GLU A 256 5.76 6.42 -10.09
C GLU A 256 4.58 5.74 -10.77
N ALA A 257 3.65 5.15 -10.01
CA ALA A 257 2.47 4.49 -10.58
C ALA A 257 1.57 5.46 -11.37
N LYS A 258 1.42 6.70 -10.89
CA LYS A 258 0.69 7.76 -11.62
C LYS A 258 1.43 8.17 -12.88
N PHE A 259 2.76 8.32 -12.82
CA PHE A 259 3.60 8.63 -13.97
C PHE A 259 3.48 7.56 -15.05
N PHE A 260 3.65 6.27 -14.71
CA PHE A 260 3.51 5.18 -15.67
C PHE A 260 2.12 5.13 -16.31
N ARG A 261 1.06 5.39 -15.52
CA ARG A 261 -0.31 5.47 -16.05
C ARG A 261 -0.49 6.62 -17.04
N LEU A 262 0.17 7.76 -16.81
CA LEU A 262 0.13 8.89 -17.73
C LEU A 262 0.84 8.54 -19.03
N VAL A 263 2.06 8.01 -18.95
CA VAL A 263 2.86 7.60 -20.13
C VAL A 263 2.11 6.56 -20.97
N ALA A 264 1.52 5.55 -20.34
CA ALA A 264 0.77 4.50 -21.04
C ALA A 264 -0.52 4.98 -21.72
N ARG A 265 -1.04 6.17 -21.38
CA ARG A 265 -2.18 6.79 -22.08
C ARG A 265 -1.77 7.60 -23.30
N GLN A 266 -0.49 7.97 -23.38
CA GLN A 266 0.07 8.81 -24.43
C GLN A 266 0.84 7.99 -25.48
N ALA A 267 1.17 6.74 -25.17
CA ALA A 267 1.69 5.74 -26.11
C ALA A 267 0.54 5.07 -26.88
#